data_AF-A0A3D2MJJ8-F1
#
_entry.id   AF-A0A3D2MJJ8-F1
#
_cell.length_a   1.000
_cell.length_b   1.000
_cell.length_c   1.000
_cell.angle_alpha   90.00
_cell.angle_beta   90.00
_cell.angle_gamma   90.00
#
_symmetry.space_group_name_H-M   'P 1'
#
loop_
_entity.id
_entity.type
_entity.pdbx_description
1 polymer ?
#
loop_
_entity_poly.entity_id
_entity_poly.type
_entity_poly.pdbx_seq_one_letter_code
_entity_poly.pdbx_strand_id
1 'polypeptide(L)' 'MQNGKARAATELADCWKGNLRWKGITRPYSAADVVRLRGSIQIEHTLALSLI' A
#
# COMPACT_ATOMS: atom_id res chain seq x y z
N MET A 1 19.47 1.18 6.99
CA MET A 1 18.75 2.48 6.88
C MET A 1 17.27 2.17 6.64
N GLN A 2 16.42 2.20 7.68
CA GLN A 2 15.00 1.79 7.60
C GLN A 2 14.00 2.95 7.36
N ASN A 3 14.46 4.13 6.92
CA ASN A 3 13.59 5.31 6.76
C ASN A 3 12.59 5.22 5.59
N GLY A 4 12.83 4.37 4.59
CA GLY A 4 11.96 4.26 3.41
C GLY A 4 10.62 3.57 3.69
N LYS A 5 10.59 2.55 4.56
CA LYS A 5 9.39 1.75 4.83
C LYS A 5 8.33 2.52 5.61
N ALA A 6 8.76 3.39 6.53
CA ALA A 6 7.84 4.23 7.30
C ALA A 6 7.10 5.22 6.40
N ARG A 7 7.79 5.87 5.45
CA ARG A 7 7.17 6.75 4.45
C ARG A 7 6.19 6.01 3.54
N ALA A 8 6.59 4.85 3.01
CA ALA A 8 5.74 4.03 2.17
C ALA A 8 4.45 3.57 2.88
N ALA A 9 4.51 3.32 4.19
CA ALA A 9 3.34 2.96 4.98
C ALA A 9 2.37 4.14 5.13
N THR A 10 2.89 5.35 5.36
CA THR A 10 2.07 6.58 5.42
C THR A 10 1.41 6.87 4.07
N GLU A 11 2.17 6.83 2.98
CA GLU A 11 1.66 7.07 1.62
C GLU A 11 0.57 6.06 1.24
N LEU A 12 0.75 4.78 1.60
CA LEU A 12 -0.25 3.74 1.37
C LEU A 12 -1.53 4.00 2.18
N ALA A 13 -1.40 4.43 3.44
CA ALA A 13 -2.54 4.76 4.29
C ALA A 13 -3.32 5.96 3.75
N ASP A 14 -2.62 6.98 3.24
CA ASP A 14 -3.25 8.15 2.63
C ASP A 14 -3.95 7.79 1.31
N CYS A 15 -3.34 6.93 0.49
CA CYS A 15 -3.96 6.39 -0.71
C CYS A 15 -5.27 5.62 -0.39
N TRP A 16 -5.30 4.86 0.70
CA TRP A 16 -6.52 4.17 1.15
C TRP A 16 -7.63 5.13 1.60
N LYS A 17 -7.28 6.29 2.18
CA LYS A 17 -8.27 7.29 2.61
C LYS A 17 -8.78 8.15 1.46
N GLY A 18 -7.90 8.52 0.53
CA GLY A 18 -8.22 9.44 -0.56
C GLY A 18 -8.92 8.78 -1.75
N ASN A 19 -8.75 7.48 -1.96
CA ASN A 19 -9.26 6.80 -3.13
C ASN A 19 -10.66 6.21 -2.90
N LEU A 20 -11.63 6.58 -3.76
CA LEU A 20 -13.02 6.10 -3.70
C LEU A 20 -13.13 4.58 -3.76
N ARG A 21 -12.18 3.90 -4.43
CA ARG A 21 -12.14 2.43 -4.50
C ARG A 21 -12.02 1.76 -3.14
N TRP A 22 -11.39 2.42 -2.17
CA TRP A 22 -11.12 1.87 -0.84
C TRP A 22 -12.09 2.38 0.24
N LYS A 23 -13.07 3.20 -0.14
CA LYS A 23 -14.06 3.78 0.78
C LYS A 23 -14.98 2.70 1.33
N GLY A 24 -15.09 2.62 2.66
CA GLY A 24 -15.97 1.66 3.35
C GLY A 24 -15.37 0.27 3.58
N ILE A 25 -14.10 0.05 3.24
CA ILE A 25 -13.43 -1.24 3.46
C ILE A 25 -12.73 -1.25 4.81
N THR A 26 -13.20 -2.11 5.72
CA THR A 26 -12.54 -2.37 7.01
C THR A 26 -11.44 -3.41 6.85
N ARG A 27 -10.19 -3.04 7.17
CA ARG A 27 -9.03 -3.93 7.11
C ARG A 27 -8.57 -4.28 8.52
N PRO A 28 -8.41 -5.57 8.89
CA PRO A 28 -7.94 -5.98 10.21
C PRO A 28 -6.41 -5.91 10.38
N TYR A 29 -5.70 -5.20 9.48
CA TYR A 29 -4.25 -5.07 9.46
C TYR A 29 -3.82 -3.67 9.04
N SER A 30 -2.60 -3.28 9.43
CA SER A 30 -2.08 -1.92 9.21
C SER A 30 -1.35 -1.78 7.87
N ALA A 31 -1.20 -0.54 7.38
CA ALA A 31 -0.39 -0.25 6.20
C ALA A 31 1.10 -0.64 6.41
N ALA A 32 1.59 -0.58 7.66
CA ALA A 32 2.94 -0.99 8.00
C ALA A 32 3.14 -2.51 7.85
N ASP A 33 2.12 -3.31 8.16
CA ASP A 33 2.16 -4.76 7.94
C ASP A 33 2.25 -5.11 6.44
N VAL A 34 1.52 -4.36 5.60
CA VAL A 34 1.58 -4.53 4.14
C VAL A 34 2.98 -4.18 3.61
N VAL A 35 3.58 -3.08 4.05
CA VAL A 35 4.93 -2.67 3.62
C VAL A 35 6.00 -3.63 4.15
N ARG A 36 5.81 -4.21 5.33
CA ARG A 36 6.70 -5.24 5.87
C ARG A 36 6.68 -6.51 5.03
N LEU A 37 5.52 -6.93 4.56
CA LEU A 37 5.33 -8.15 3.74
C LEU A 37 5.70 -7.96 2.26
N ARG A 38 5.71 -6.72 1.75
CA ARG A 38 6.07 -6.39 0.36
C ARG A 38 7.47 -6.80 -0.07
N GLY A 39 8.36 -7.14 0.87
CA GLY A 39 9.77 -7.38 0.58
C GLY A 39 10.50 -6.12 0.10
N SER A 40 11.77 -6.27 -0.27
CA SER A 40 12.59 -5.14 -0.74
C SER A 40 12.46 -4.87 -2.24
N ILE A 41 11.96 -5.85 -3.01
CA ILE A 41 11.83 -5.78 -4.47
C ILE A 41 10.36 -5.59 -4.80
N GLN A 42 10.04 -4.46 -5.44
CA GLN A 42 8.71 -4.18 -5.98
C GLN A 42 8.70 -4.60 -7.45
N ILE A 43 7.95 -5.65 -7.77
CA ILE A 43 7.70 -6.04 -9.15
C ILE A 43 6.44 -5.28 -9.61
N GLU A 44 6.56 -4.51 -10.68
CA GLU A 44 5.41 -3.80 -11.25
C GLU A 44 4.49 -4.79 -11.97
N HIS A 45 3.21 -4.77 -11.62
CA HIS A 45 2.19 -5.60 -12.26
C HIS A 45 1.40 -4.77 -13.29
N THR A 46 1.99 -4.57 -14.47
CA THR A 46 1.47 -3.68 -15.52
C THR A 46 0.05 -4.05 -15.96
N LEU A 47 -0.25 -5.35 -16.10
CA LEU A 47 -1.58 -5.84 -16.48
C LEU A 47 -2.62 -5.64 -15.38
N ALA A 48 -2.23 -5.83 -14.12
CA ALA A 48 -3.13 -5.66 -12.98
C ALA A 48 -3.43 -4.18 -12.71
N LEU A 49 -2.47 -3.30 -12.98
CA LEU A 49 -2.64 -1.85 -12.84
C LEU A 49 -3.53 -1.26 -13.93
N SER A 50 -3.51 -1.81 -15.14
CA SER A 50 -4.31 -1.32 -16.28
C SER A 50 -5.81 -1.62 -16.19
N LEU A 51 -6.24 -2.47 -15.26
CA LEU A 51 -7.61 -3.00 -15.17
C LEU A 51 -8.33 -2.57 -13.87
N ILE A 52 -7.83 -1.55 -13.17
CA ILE A 52 -8.39 -0.99 -11.93
C ILE A 52 -8.83 0.45 -12.16
#